data_AF-A0AAE0SEQ9-F1
#
_entry.id   AF-A0AAE0SEQ9-F1
#
_cell.length_a   1.000
_cell.length_b   1.000
_cell.length_c   1.000
_cell.angle_alpha   90.00
_cell.angle_beta   90.00
_cell.angle_gamma   90.00
#
_symmetry.space_group_name_H-M   'P 1'
#
loop_
_entity.id
_entity.type
_entity.pdbx_description
1 polymer ?
#
loop_
_entity_poly.entity_id
_entity_poly.type
_entity_poly.pdbx_seq_one_letter_code
_entity_poly.pdbx_strand_id
1 'polypeptide(L)'
;MIILGGESNNHSLLTTNEIKMKLLVICVLLILISLSWVRTTKSSRITEQSTLQTTIPGTTLSPEEECRMHNRSCDDCVGVAKAQCVYCQSAKTCKLKKSIIPTDECALSDARWGVCWVNYEALIITVSVVAGVIILGITICCCCCCRGKGKEKLKKWEDKWEKDKAERKARNDERRAERQQKTDEIRRKYGLIKEDVPYTKFK
;
A
#
# COMPACT_ATOMS: atom_id res chain seq x y z
N MET A 1 -41.15 -7.72 17.03
CA MET A 1 -39.67 -7.72 16.88
C MET A 1 -39.37 -6.95 15.60
N ILE A 2 -38.95 -5.70 15.74
CA ILE A 2 -38.87 -4.72 14.65
C ILE A 2 -37.63 -5.02 13.80
N ILE A 3 -37.85 -5.08 12.48
CA ILE A 3 -36.83 -5.23 11.45
C ILE A 3 -35.97 -3.96 11.43
N LEU A 4 -34.75 -4.01 11.97
CA LEU A 4 -33.71 -2.99 11.80
C LEU A 4 -32.42 -3.66 11.32
N GLY A 5 -32.34 -3.99 10.03
CA GLY A 5 -31.15 -4.65 9.46
C GLY A 5 -30.71 -4.14 8.09
N GLY A 6 -31.46 -3.22 7.47
CA GLY A 6 -31.21 -2.77 6.09
C GLY A 6 -30.29 -1.56 5.95
N GLU A 7 -30.16 -0.73 6.98
CA GLU A 7 -29.62 0.64 6.82
C GLU A 7 -28.12 0.78 7.14
N SER A 8 -27.52 -0.14 7.92
CA SER A 8 -26.11 0.01 8.35
C SER A 8 -25.08 -0.32 7.25
N ASN A 9 -25.46 -1.15 6.26
CA ASN A 9 -24.56 -1.58 5.18
C ASN A 9 -24.29 -0.48 4.14
N ASN A 10 -25.28 0.37 3.86
CA ASN A 10 -25.11 1.48 2.92
C ASN A 10 -24.26 2.61 3.53
N HIS A 11 -24.42 2.88 4.82
CA HIS A 11 -23.63 3.90 5.52
C HIS A 11 -22.15 3.50 5.69
N SER A 12 -21.86 2.21 5.90
CA SER A 12 -20.48 1.70 5.96
C SER A 12 -19.80 1.58 4.59
N LEU A 13 -20.55 1.39 3.50
CA LEU A 13 -20.05 1.48 2.12
C LEU A 13 -19.80 2.94 1.68
N LEU A 14 -20.66 3.88 2.06
CA LEU A 14 -20.49 5.30 1.77
C LEU A 14 -19.26 5.87 2.50
N THR A 15 -19.07 5.53 3.78
CA THR A 15 -17.91 5.97 4.57
C THR A 15 -16.59 5.36 4.10
N THR A 16 -16.58 4.12 3.61
CA THR A 16 -15.36 3.51 3.05
C THR A 16 -14.96 4.10 1.70
N ASN A 17 -15.92 4.50 0.86
CA ASN A 17 -15.65 5.23 -0.38
C ASN A 17 -15.19 6.66 -0.12
N GLU A 18 -15.78 7.34 0.87
CA GLU A 18 -15.33 8.64 1.37
C GLU A 18 -13.89 8.59 1.90
N ILE A 19 -13.54 7.57 2.70
CA ILE A 19 -12.17 7.39 3.22
C ILE A 19 -11.19 7.05 2.09
N LYS A 20 -11.58 6.18 1.14
CA LYS A 20 -10.77 5.89 -0.05
C LYS A 20 -10.53 7.15 -0.89
N MET A 21 -11.56 7.95 -1.11
CA MET A 21 -11.47 9.21 -1.85
C MET A 21 -10.60 10.23 -1.11
N LYS A 22 -10.76 10.37 0.21
CA LYS A 22 -9.90 11.23 1.04
C LYS A 22 -8.45 10.76 1.05
N LEU A 23 -8.20 9.46 1.13
CA LEU A 23 -6.84 8.91 1.09
C LEU A 23 -6.19 9.08 -0.29
N LEU A 24 -6.95 8.88 -1.36
CA LEU A 24 -6.50 9.12 -2.74
C LEU A 24 -6.22 10.61 -2.95
N VAL A 25 -7.10 11.50 -2.48
CA VAL A 25 -6.89 12.95 -2.51
C VAL A 25 -5.68 13.36 -1.67
N ILE A 26 -5.47 12.80 -0.48
CA ILE A 26 -4.27 13.07 0.34
C ILE A 26 -3.01 12.57 -0.39
N CYS A 27 -3.03 11.37 -0.98
CA CYS A 27 -1.91 10.86 -1.77
C CYS A 27 -1.63 11.76 -2.99
N VAL A 28 -2.66 12.18 -3.72
CA VAL A 28 -2.53 13.11 -4.85
C VAL A 28 -2.04 14.47 -4.39
N LEU A 29 -2.50 14.98 -3.24
CA LEU A 29 -2.01 16.22 -2.66
C LEU A 29 -0.54 16.09 -2.24
N LEU A 30 -0.11 14.99 -1.62
CA LEU A 30 1.30 14.75 -1.28
C LEU A 30 2.17 14.64 -2.54
N ILE A 31 1.68 14.00 -3.60
CA ILE A 31 2.36 13.92 -4.89
C ILE A 31 2.42 15.31 -5.55
N LEU A 32 1.33 16.06 -5.60
CA LEU A 32 1.28 17.42 -6.16
C LEU A 32 2.11 18.41 -5.36
N ILE A 33 2.14 18.28 -4.03
CA ILE A 33 3.02 19.05 -3.14
C ILE A 33 4.46 18.73 -3.52
N SER A 34 4.85 17.44 -3.58
CA SER A 34 6.21 17.05 -3.99
C SER A 34 6.61 17.55 -5.39
N LEU A 35 5.67 17.56 -6.36
CA LEU A 35 5.89 18.09 -7.71
C LEU A 35 5.94 19.63 -7.73
N SER A 36 5.27 20.29 -6.79
CA SER A 36 5.31 21.75 -6.64
C SER A 36 6.62 22.21 -5.98
N TRP A 37 7.20 21.42 -5.07
CA TRP A 37 8.56 21.65 -4.56
C TRP A 37 9.63 21.45 -5.65
N VAL A 38 9.40 20.56 -6.62
CA VAL A 38 10.28 20.35 -7.78
C VAL A 38 10.18 21.49 -8.80
N ARG A 39 9.03 22.17 -8.91
CA ARG A 39 8.86 23.32 -9.83
C ARG A 39 9.49 24.62 -9.32
N THR A 40 9.68 24.79 -8.01
CA THR A 40 10.23 26.04 -7.44
C THR A 40 11.76 26.15 -7.53
N THR A 41 12.48 25.12 -8.02
CA THR A 41 13.95 25.16 -8.20
C THR A 41 14.40 24.96 -9.64
N LYS A 42 13.56 25.29 -10.64
CA LYS A 42 14.08 25.64 -11.96
C LYS A 42 14.68 27.05 -11.90
N SER A 43 15.92 27.15 -11.42
CA SER A 43 16.76 28.30 -11.75
C SER A 43 17.08 28.25 -13.23
N SER A 44 16.65 29.30 -13.92
CA SER A 44 16.77 29.53 -15.34
C SER A 44 18.21 29.41 -15.84
N ARG A 45 18.44 28.51 -16.78
CA ARG A 45 19.19 28.81 -18.02
C ARG A 45 18.97 27.70 -19.04
N ILE A 46 17.93 27.89 -19.86
CA ILE A 46 17.98 27.44 -21.25
C ILE A 46 18.97 28.41 -21.90
N THR A 47 20.18 27.95 -22.18
CA THR A 47 21.03 28.58 -23.19
C THR A 47 21.11 27.60 -24.33
N GLU A 48 20.77 28.13 -25.50
CA GLU A 48 20.53 27.47 -26.75
C GLU A 48 21.68 26.55 -27.17
N GLN A 49 21.32 25.49 -27.88
CA GLN A 49 22.23 24.82 -28.80
C GLN A 49 22.81 25.86 -29.76
N SER A 50 24.13 26.07 -29.69
CA SER A 50 24.91 26.50 -30.85
C SER A 50 25.81 25.36 -31.26
N THR A 51 25.37 24.73 -32.34
CA THR A 51 26.02 23.68 -33.10
C THR A 51 27.33 24.22 -33.68
N LEU A 52 28.47 23.75 -33.19
CA LEU A 52 29.67 23.58 -34.01
C LEU A 52 30.29 22.23 -33.69
N GLN A 53 29.95 21.25 -34.52
CA GLN A 53 30.73 20.03 -34.67
C GLN A 53 32.07 20.41 -35.29
N THR A 54 33.15 20.26 -34.53
CA THR A 54 34.49 20.09 -35.09
C THR A 54 34.89 18.64 -34.91
N THR A 55 34.57 17.85 -35.94
CA THR A 55 35.20 16.57 -36.22
C THR A 55 36.69 16.79 -36.45
N ILE A 56 37.57 16.06 -35.75
CA ILE A 56 38.92 15.59 -36.15
C ILE A 56 39.52 14.76 -34.98
N PRO A 57 40.40 13.78 -35.25
CA PRO A 57 40.37 12.45 -34.62
C PRO A 57 41.36 12.28 -33.45
N GLY A 58 40.98 11.39 -32.50
CA GLY A 58 41.94 10.54 -31.80
C GLY A 58 42.53 11.06 -30.47
N THR A 59 41.74 11.02 -29.39
CA THR A 59 42.23 10.55 -28.07
C THR A 59 41.03 10.06 -27.28
N THR A 60 40.94 8.76 -27.02
CA THR A 60 39.93 8.19 -26.12
C THR A 60 40.30 8.63 -24.69
N LEU A 61 39.88 9.84 -24.30
CA LEU A 61 40.00 10.31 -22.92
C LEU A 61 39.23 9.34 -22.03
N SER A 62 39.86 8.90 -20.93
CA SER A 62 39.21 8.03 -19.96
C SER A 62 37.99 8.75 -19.38
N PRO A 63 36.86 8.06 -19.09
CA PRO A 63 35.69 8.66 -18.45
C PRO A 63 36.02 9.40 -17.14
N GLU A 64 37.11 9.01 -16.47
CA GLU A 64 37.60 9.70 -15.28
C GLU A 64 38.25 11.06 -15.58
N GLU A 65 38.94 11.18 -16.72
CA GLU A 65 39.56 12.43 -17.17
C GLU A 65 38.51 13.43 -17.67
N GLU A 66 37.45 12.93 -18.34
CA GLU A 66 36.32 13.74 -18.77
C GLU A 66 35.65 14.43 -17.57
N CYS A 67 35.32 13.69 -16.51
CA CYS A 67 34.75 14.28 -15.29
C CYS A 67 35.71 15.32 -14.66
N ARG A 68 37.02 15.03 -14.58
CA ARG A 68 38.00 15.94 -13.96
C ARG A 68 38.14 17.28 -14.67
N MET A 69 37.83 17.37 -15.96
CA MET A 69 37.88 18.65 -16.69
C MET A 69 36.79 19.63 -16.23
N HIS A 70 35.71 19.14 -15.63
CA HIS A 70 34.55 19.94 -15.20
C HIS A 70 34.55 20.26 -13.69
N ASN A 71 35.72 20.34 -13.04
CA ASN A 71 35.84 20.69 -11.62
C ASN A 71 35.37 22.13 -11.25
N ARG A 72 35.27 23.02 -12.23
CA ARG A 72 35.04 24.46 -12.00
C ARG A 72 33.61 24.79 -11.55
N SER A 73 32.65 23.98 -11.99
CA SER A 73 31.22 24.27 -11.87
C SER A 73 30.47 22.97 -11.61
N CYS A 74 29.65 23.01 -10.59
CA CYS A 74 28.85 21.86 -10.15
C CYS A 74 27.82 21.45 -11.23
N ASP A 75 27.12 22.41 -11.84
CA ASP A 75 26.16 22.14 -12.92
C ASP A 75 26.80 21.50 -14.15
N ASP A 76 28.00 21.95 -14.53
CA ASP A 76 28.72 21.36 -15.66
C ASP A 76 29.19 19.95 -15.33
N CYS A 77 29.74 19.72 -14.13
CA CYS A 77 30.15 18.40 -13.68
C CYS A 77 29.00 17.38 -13.70
N VAL A 78 27.85 17.72 -13.13
CA VAL A 78 26.72 16.78 -13.01
C VAL A 78 25.97 16.58 -14.32
N GLY A 79 26.07 17.54 -15.25
CA GLY A 79 25.45 17.48 -16.58
C GLY A 79 26.25 16.66 -17.61
N VAL A 80 27.54 16.43 -17.37
CA VAL A 80 28.43 15.68 -18.28
C VAL A 80 28.15 14.17 -18.24
N ALA A 81 28.39 13.52 -19.38
CA ALA A 81 28.35 12.07 -19.55
C ALA A 81 27.06 11.40 -18.98
N LYS A 82 25.89 12.05 -19.10
CA LYS A 82 24.59 11.51 -18.66
C LYS A 82 24.58 11.08 -17.17
N ALA A 83 25.11 11.93 -16.29
CA ALA A 83 25.15 11.67 -14.84
C ALA A 83 26.07 10.50 -14.44
N GLN A 84 27.16 10.28 -15.18
CA GLN A 84 28.22 9.36 -14.75
C GLN A 84 29.23 10.01 -13.79
N CYS A 85 29.23 11.35 -13.68
CA CYS A 85 30.09 12.10 -12.77
C CYS A 85 29.34 12.52 -11.49
N VAL A 86 30.08 12.70 -10.40
CA VAL A 86 29.61 13.22 -9.11
C VAL A 86 30.49 14.40 -8.72
N TYR A 87 29.86 15.50 -8.31
CA TYR A 87 30.54 16.69 -7.81
C TYR A 87 30.61 16.67 -6.29
N CYS A 88 31.79 16.91 -5.72
CA CYS A 88 31.97 17.08 -4.28
C CYS A 88 32.10 18.56 -3.93
N GLN A 89 31.15 19.10 -3.17
CA GLN A 89 31.13 20.52 -2.80
C GLN A 89 32.31 20.90 -1.91
N SER A 90 32.64 20.06 -0.92
CA SER A 90 33.69 20.34 0.07
C SER A 90 35.10 20.37 -0.55
N ALA A 91 35.39 19.44 -1.46
CA ALA A 91 36.68 19.38 -2.16
C ALA A 91 36.70 20.19 -3.47
N LYS A 92 35.54 20.66 -3.96
CA LYS A 92 35.36 21.30 -5.28
C LYS A 92 35.96 20.47 -6.43
N THR A 93 35.73 19.15 -6.38
CA THR A 93 36.21 18.21 -7.40
C THR A 93 35.07 17.43 -8.02
N CYS A 94 35.19 17.18 -9.32
CA CYS A 94 34.32 16.34 -10.13
C CYS A 94 35.04 15.01 -10.38
N LYS A 95 34.38 13.90 -10.04
CA LYS A 95 34.95 12.56 -10.15
C LYS A 95 33.96 11.62 -10.83
N LEU A 96 34.48 10.59 -11.47
CA LEU A 96 33.65 9.51 -12.02
C LEU A 96 32.98 8.73 -10.88
N LYS A 97 31.70 8.42 -11.05
CA LYS A 97 30.93 7.58 -10.13
C LYS A 97 31.40 6.12 -10.24
N LYS A 98 32.26 5.68 -9.32
CA LYS A 98 32.73 4.29 -9.25
C LYS A 98 31.74 3.35 -8.55
N SER A 99 31.01 3.88 -7.56
CA SER A 99 30.07 3.14 -6.71
C SER A 99 28.70 3.80 -6.67
N ILE A 100 27.66 3.02 -6.35
CA ILE A 100 26.29 3.54 -6.20
C ILE A 100 26.25 4.64 -5.13
N ILE A 101 26.97 4.45 -4.02
CA ILE A 101 27.05 5.39 -2.91
C ILE A 101 28.47 5.99 -2.90
N PRO A 102 28.64 7.32 -3.03
CA PRO A 102 29.94 7.96 -2.97
C PRO A 102 30.33 8.24 -1.51
N THR A 103 30.81 7.24 -0.76
CA THR A 103 31.26 7.40 0.65
C THR A 103 32.74 7.67 0.82
N ASP A 104 33.56 7.20 -0.11
CA ASP A 104 34.97 6.92 0.21
C ASP A 104 35.84 8.20 0.25
N GLU A 105 35.38 9.29 -0.38
CA GLU A 105 36.17 10.50 -0.59
C GLU A 105 35.34 11.81 -0.48
N CYS A 106 34.03 11.72 -0.21
CA CYS A 106 33.15 12.87 -0.06
C CYS A 106 31.99 12.50 0.85
N ALA A 107 31.60 13.40 1.75
CA ALA A 107 30.41 13.19 2.57
C ALA A 107 29.14 13.16 1.70
N LEU A 108 28.18 12.31 2.06
CA LEU A 108 26.90 12.17 1.34
C LEU A 108 26.09 13.47 1.30
N SER A 109 26.28 14.34 2.29
CA SER A 109 25.69 15.68 2.37
C SER A 109 26.27 16.64 1.32
N ASP A 110 27.51 16.43 0.88
CA ASP A 110 28.23 17.37 0.02
C ASP A 110 28.35 16.89 -1.42
N ALA A 111 28.10 15.59 -1.65
CA ALA A 111 28.05 15.00 -2.97
C ALA A 111 26.79 15.44 -3.73
N ARG A 112 26.95 15.86 -4.99
CA ARG A 112 25.87 16.26 -5.92
C ARG A 112 25.90 15.36 -7.15
N TRP A 113 24.74 14.89 -7.59
CA TRP A 113 24.61 13.96 -8.71
C TRP A 113 23.38 14.28 -9.54
N GLY A 114 23.55 14.39 -10.87
CA GLY A 114 22.51 14.75 -11.84
C GLY A 114 21.98 16.20 -11.74
N VAL A 115 21.89 16.75 -10.53
CA VAL A 115 21.48 18.12 -10.25
C VAL A 115 22.39 18.75 -9.20
N CYS A 116 22.71 20.03 -9.36
CA CYS A 116 23.60 20.71 -8.42
C CYS A 116 22.90 21.16 -7.13
N TRP A 117 21.61 21.49 -7.19
CA TRP A 117 20.88 22.11 -6.08
C TRP A 117 20.46 21.14 -4.97
N VAL A 118 20.51 19.82 -5.19
CA VAL A 118 20.16 18.79 -4.20
C VAL A 118 21.35 17.88 -3.87
N ASN A 119 21.52 17.57 -2.59
CA ASN A 119 22.55 16.66 -2.08
C ASN A 119 22.21 15.19 -2.37
N TYR A 120 23.22 14.32 -2.41
CA TYR A 120 23.03 12.89 -2.60
C TYR A 120 22.18 12.27 -1.48
N GLU A 121 22.39 12.69 -0.24
CA GLU A 121 21.59 12.27 0.91
C GLU A 121 20.09 12.59 0.72
N ALA A 122 19.78 13.84 0.34
CA ALA A 122 18.40 14.27 0.09
C ALA A 122 17.79 13.52 -1.11
N LEU A 123 18.58 13.23 -2.15
CA LEU A 123 18.13 12.44 -3.29
C LEU A 123 17.74 11.02 -2.88
N ILE A 124 18.54 10.35 -2.04
CA ILE A 124 18.19 9.01 -1.54
C ILE A 124 16.89 9.07 -0.75
N ILE A 125 16.77 10.01 0.20
CA ILE A 125 15.58 10.15 1.05
C ILE A 125 14.32 10.36 0.18
N THR A 126 14.38 11.26 -0.80
CA THR A 126 13.24 11.54 -1.68
C THR A 126 12.82 10.32 -2.49
N VAL A 127 13.76 9.58 -3.09
CA VAL A 127 13.46 8.34 -3.82
C VAL A 127 12.85 7.28 -2.90
N SER A 128 13.38 7.13 -1.69
CA SER A 128 12.85 6.21 -0.68
C SER A 128 11.41 6.56 -0.28
N VAL A 129 11.11 7.84 -0.04
CA VAL A 129 9.75 8.30 0.32
C VAL A 129 8.77 8.07 -0.84
N VAL A 130 9.16 8.43 -2.06
CA VAL A 130 8.31 8.24 -3.25
C VAL A 130 8.02 6.75 -3.46
N ALA A 131 9.03 5.89 -3.40
CA ALA A 131 8.85 4.45 -3.51
C ALA A 131 7.95 3.90 -2.38
N GLY A 132 8.15 4.36 -1.14
CA GLY A 132 7.34 3.97 0.01
C GLY A 132 5.86 4.34 -0.15
N VAL A 133 5.57 5.56 -0.63
CA VAL A 133 4.19 6.02 -0.89
C VAL A 133 3.55 5.22 -2.02
N ILE A 134 4.30 4.87 -3.08
CA ILE A 134 3.79 4.04 -4.18
C ILE A 134 3.42 2.64 -3.68
N ILE A 135 4.33 2.00 -2.92
CA ILE A 135 4.09 0.66 -2.36
C ILE A 135 2.90 0.70 -1.39
N LEU A 136 2.82 1.71 -0.53
CA LEU A 136 1.70 1.90 0.39
C LEU A 136 0.37 2.11 -0.36
N GLY A 137 0.39 2.92 -1.43
CA GLY A 137 -0.77 3.14 -2.28
C GLY A 137 -1.26 1.85 -2.95
N ILE A 138 -0.33 1.06 -3.51
CA ILE A 138 -0.66 -0.23 -4.14
C ILE A 138 -1.18 -1.22 -3.11
N THR A 139 -0.51 -1.37 -1.97
CA THR A 139 -0.94 -2.31 -0.92
C THR A 139 -2.32 -1.97 -0.38
N ILE A 140 -2.63 -0.70 -0.15
CA ILE A 140 -3.97 -0.27 0.27
C ILE A 140 -4.98 -0.49 -0.85
N CYS A 141 -4.67 -0.13 -2.10
CA CYS A 141 -5.54 -0.36 -3.25
C CYS A 141 -5.87 -1.85 -3.42
N CYS A 142 -4.86 -2.72 -3.43
CA CYS A 142 -5.02 -4.18 -3.53
C CYS A 142 -5.77 -4.75 -2.31
N CYS A 143 -5.43 -4.36 -1.09
CA CYS A 143 -6.08 -4.84 0.12
C CYS A 143 -7.53 -4.35 0.28
N CYS A 144 -7.89 -3.19 -0.27
CA CYS A 144 -9.23 -2.61 -0.15
C CYS A 144 -10.15 -2.91 -1.35
N CYS A 145 -9.58 -3.15 -2.55
CA CYS A 145 -10.35 -3.46 -3.76
C CYS A 145 -10.51 -4.98 -3.96
N CYS A 146 -9.51 -5.80 -3.61
CA CYS A 146 -9.61 -7.25 -3.76
C CYS A 146 -10.33 -7.92 -2.58
N ARG A 147 -10.29 -7.32 -1.38
CA ARG A 147 -10.91 -7.90 -0.17
C ARG A 147 -12.44 -7.76 -0.12
N GLY A 148 -13.02 -6.85 -0.91
CA GLY A 148 -14.48 -6.73 -1.06
C GLY A 148 -15.12 -7.98 -1.66
N LYS A 149 -14.46 -8.61 -2.65
CA LYS A 149 -14.93 -9.85 -3.31
C LYS A 149 -14.88 -11.08 -2.40
N GLY A 150 -14.02 -11.06 -1.38
CA GLY A 150 -13.94 -12.12 -0.37
C GLY A 150 -15.08 -12.08 0.65
N LYS A 151 -15.57 -10.88 1.01
CA LYS A 151 -16.62 -10.72 2.01
C LYS A 151 -17.96 -11.31 1.56
N GLU A 152 -18.33 -11.13 0.31
CA GLU A 152 -19.56 -11.71 -0.24
C GLU A 152 -19.50 -13.24 -0.26
N LYS A 153 -18.36 -13.81 -0.69
CA LYS A 153 -18.14 -15.26 -0.63
C LYS A 153 -18.22 -15.76 0.81
N LEU A 154 -17.55 -15.11 1.75
CA LEU A 154 -17.56 -15.47 3.17
C LEU A 154 -18.99 -15.45 3.72
N LYS A 155 -19.75 -14.39 3.46
CA LYS A 155 -21.16 -14.27 3.86
C LYS A 155 -22.01 -15.41 3.30
N LYS A 156 -21.81 -15.76 2.02
CA LYS A 156 -22.51 -16.90 1.38
C LYS A 156 -22.16 -18.24 2.03
N TRP A 157 -20.91 -18.43 2.48
CA TRP A 157 -20.49 -19.62 3.23
C TRP A 157 -21.10 -19.67 4.63
N GLU A 158 -21.15 -18.53 5.34
CA GLU A 158 -21.80 -18.40 6.65
C GLU A 158 -23.30 -18.72 6.56
N ASP A 159 -24.01 -18.12 5.61
CA ASP A 159 -25.44 -18.38 5.39
C ASP A 159 -25.72 -19.87 5.11
N LYS A 160 -24.83 -20.52 4.34
CA LYS A 160 -24.94 -21.96 4.06
C LYS A 160 -24.70 -22.80 5.33
N TRP A 161 -23.69 -22.46 6.11
CA TRP A 161 -23.38 -23.15 7.36
C TRP A 161 -24.53 -23.07 8.37
N GLU A 162 -25.16 -21.90 8.50
CA GLU A 162 -26.31 -21.72 9.39
C GLU A 162 -27.51 -22.56 8.95
N LYS A 163 -27.80 -22.61 7.65
CA LYS A 163 -28.87 -23.46 7.09
C LYS A 163 -28.62 -24.93 7.37
N ASP A 164 -27.41 -25.43 7.08
CA ASP A 164 -27.08 -26.84 7.31
C ASP A 164 -27.11 -27.18 8.80
N LYS A 165 -26.76 -26.23 9.69
CA LYS A 165 -26.84 -26.42 11.15
C LYS A 165 -28.29 -26.47 11.62
N ALA A 166 -29.15 -25.59 11.10
CA ALA A 166 -30.57 -25.58 11.40
C ALA A 166 -31.27 -26.86 10.93
N GLU A 167 -30.93 -27.36 9.73
CA GLU A 167 -31.48 -28.61 9.20
C GLU A 167 -31.08 -29.82 10.05
N ARG A 168 -29.80 -29.92 10.43
CA ARG A 168 -29.32 -30.98 11.34
C ARG A 168 -30.02 -30.94 12.69
N LYS A 169 -30.27 -29.74 13.22
CA LYS A 169 -30.99 -29.56 14.48
C LYS A 169 -32.45 -30.00 14.35
N ALA A 170 -33.15 -29.56 13.30
CA ALA A 170 -34.55 -29.95 13.04
C ALA A 170 -34.71 -31.47 12.93
N ARG A 171 -33.81 -32.14 12.20
CA ARG A 171 -33.80 -33.61 12.06
C ARG A 171 -33.56 -34.33 13.39
N ASN A 172 -32.70 -33.78 14.25
CA ASN A 172 -32.47 -34.34 15.58
C ASN A 172 -33.66 -34.12 16.51
N ASP A 173 -34.28 -32.95 16.45
CA ASP A 173 -35.47 -32.61 17.24
C ASP A 173 -36.66 -33.49 16.83
N GLU A 174 -36.84 -33.77 15.53
CA GLU A 174 -37.84 -34.71 15.02
C GLU A 174 -37.62 -36.13 15.55
N ARG A 175 -36.39 -36.65 15.46
CA ARG A 175 -36.04 -37.97 16.03
C ARG A 175 -36.26 -38.02 17.54
N ARG A 176 -36.03 -36.91 18.25
CA ARG A 176 -36.25 -36.82 19.69
C ARG A 176 -37.74 -36.81 20.01
N ALA A 177 -38.55 -36.06 19.27
CA ALA A 177 -39.99 -36.03 19.42
C ALA A 177 -40.62 -37.39 19.13
N GLU A 178 -40.20 -38.08 18.07
CA GLU A 178 -40.68 -39.44 17.74
C GLU A 178 -40.37 -40.44 18.87
N ARG A 179 -39.15 -40.40 19.41
CA ARG A 179 -38.76 -41.26 20.55
C ARG A 179 -39.59 -40.94 21.79
N GLN A 180 -39.83 -39.66 22.08
CA GLN A 180 -40.66 -39.24 23.21
C GLN A 180 -42.10 -39.70 23.04
N GLN A 181 -42.71 -39.49 21.87
CA GLN A 181 -44.07 -39.94 21.58
C GLN A 181 -44.22 -41.46 21.75
N LYS A 182 -43.31 -42.25 21.18
CA LYS A 182 -43.29 -43.72 21.37
C LYS A 182 -43.16 -44.11 22.84
N THR A 183 -42.28 -43.41 23.58
CA THR A 183 -42.09 -43.66 25.02
C THR A 183 -43.35 -43.33 25.82
N ASP A 184 -44.01 -42.21 25.50
CA ASP A 184 -45.20 -41.75 26.21
C ASP A 184 -46.43 -42.59 25.87
N GLU A 185 -46.53 -43.10 24.64
CA GLU A 185 -47.56 -44.06 24.22
C GLU A 185 -47.43 -45.38 24.99
N ILE A 186 -46.22 -45.94 25.12
CA ILE A 186 -45.97 -47.14 25.94
C ILE A 186 -46.33 -46.86 27.40
N ARG A 187 -45.91 -45.71 27.95
CA ARG A 187 -46.19 -45.36 29.34
C ARG A 187 -47.71 -45.23 29.59
N ARG A 188 -48.48 -44.72 28.63
CA ARG A 188 -49.96 -44.71 28.68
C ARG A 188 -50.56 -46.11 28.59
N LYS A 189 -50.10 -46.95 27.66
CA LYS A 189 -50.61 -48.32 27.46
C LYS A 189 -50.56 -49.17 28.72
N TYR A 190 -49.53 -49.00 29.55
CA TYR A 190 -49.35 -49.76 30.80
C TYR A 190 -49.81 -49.00 32.06
N GLY A 191 -50.54 -47.88 31.92
CA GLY A 191 -51.07 -47.11 33.06
C GLY A 191 -49.99 -46.46 33.94
N LEU A 192 -48.76 -46.31 33.43
CA LEU A 192 -47.66 -45.63 34.12
C LEU A 192 -47.79 -44.09 34.05
N ILE A 193 -48.67 -43.55 33.19
CA ILE A 193 -49.11 -42.15 33.25
C ILE A 193 -50.49 -42.14 33.89
N LYS A 194 -50.60 -41.57 35.10
CA LYS A 194 -51.89 -41.19 35.68
C LYS A 194 -52.33 -39.90 34.99
N GLU A 195 -53.47 -39.92 34.32
CA GLU A 195 -54.10 -38.70 33.84
C GLU A 195 -54.45 -37.83 35.05
N ASP A 196 -53.92 -36.61 35.06
CA ASP A 196 -54.10 -35.51 36.02
C ASP A 196 -53.92 -35.80 37.52
N VAL A 197 -52.67 -35.75 37.98
CA VAL A 197 -52.37 -35.30 39.36
C VAL A 197 -51.45 -34.08 39.32
N PRO A 198 -51.94 -32.87 39.65
CA PRO A 198 -51.11 -31.67 39.72
C PRO A 198 -50.07 -31.85 40.83
N TYR A 199 -48.80 -31.62 40.50
CA TYR A 199 -47.68 -31.77 41.42
C TYR A 199 -47.83 -30.82 42.62
N THR A 200 -48.17 -31.35 43.80
CA THR A 200 -48.10 -30.59 45.06
C THR A 200 -46.67 -30.61 45.57
N LYS A 201 -45.98 -29.47 45.46
CA LYS A 201 -44.67 -29.27 46.09
C LYS A 201 -44.85 -29.26 47.61
N PHE A 202 -44.33 -30.26 48.31
CA PHE A 202 -44.34 -30.30 49.77
C PHE A 202 -43.45 -29.18 50.32
N LYS A 203 -44.00 -28.42 51.27
CA LYS A 203 -43.34 -27.30 51.96
C LYS A 203 -42.91 -27.75 53.35
#